data_AF-A0A7X3QYX9-F1
#
_entry.id   AF-A0A7X3QYX9-F1
#
_cell.length_a   1.000
_cell.length_b   1.000
_cell.length_c   1.000
_cell.angle_alpha   90.00
_cell.angle_beta   90.00
_cell.angle_gamma   90.00
#
_symmetry.space_group_name_H-M   'P 1'
#
loop_
_entity.id
_entity.type
_entity.pdbx_description
1 polymer ?
#
loop_
_entity_poly.entity_id
_entity_poly.type
_entity_poly.pdbx_seq_one_letter_code
_entity_poly.pdbx_strand_id
1 'polypeptide(L)' 'MLSANDNELLTRTGPGTPMGDLFRRFWVPVLIASELPEPDCPPVRVGVLGEELVAFR' A
#
# COMPACT_ATOMS: atom_id res chain seq x y z
N MET A 1 -8.49 -22.48 13.71
CA MET A 1 -7.37 -21.61 13.34
C MET A 1 -6.61 -22.25 12.19
N LEU A 2 -6.05 -21.46 11.27
CA LEU A 2 -5.21 -21.95 10.17
C LEU A 2 -3.87 -22.50 10.68
N SER A 3 -3.17 -23.28 9.83
CA SER A 3 -1.82 -23.75 10.15
C SER A 3 -0.83 -22.57 10.24
N ALA A 4 0.30 -22.78 10.92
CA ALA A 4 1.35 -21.76 10.97
C ALA A 4 1.86 -21.39 9.57
N ASN A 5 2.03 -22.39 8.70
CA ASN A 5 2.45 -22.21 7.31
C ASN A 5 1.43 -21.39 6.49
N ASP A 6 0.13 -21.66 6.65
CA ASP A 6 -0.90 -20.90 5.94
C ASP A 6 -0.96 -19.45 6.43
N ASN A 7 -0.76 -19.22 7.72
CA ASN A 7 -0.66 -17.86 8.26
C ASN A 7 0.55 -17.12 7.68
N GLU A 8 1.71 -17.76 7.59
CA GLU A 8 2.90 -17.15 6.96
C GLU A 8 2.66 -16.82 5.48
N LEU A 9 2.03 -17.74 4.74
CA LEU A 9 1.71 -17.52 3.33
C LEU A 9 0.73 -16.36 3.14
N LEU A 10 -0.33 -16.29 3.94
CA LEU A 10 -1.46 -15.38 3.70
C LEU A 10 -1.32 -13.98 4.32
N THR A 11 -0.48 -13.83 5.35
CA THR A 11 -0.43 -12.57 6.14
C THR A 11 0.80 -11.71 5.89
N ARG A 12 1.84 -12.25 5.25
CA ARG A 12 3.03 -11.47 4.89
C ARG A 12 2.78 -10.72 3.59
N THR A 13 2.75 -9.39 3.66
CA THR A 13 2.42 -8.52 2.51
C THR A 13 3.56 -7.60 2.09
N GLY A 14 4.75 -7.76 2.68
CA GLY A 14 5.94 -7.00 2.32
C GLY A 14 6.47 -7.34 0.93
N PRO A 15 7.48 -6.59 0.44
CA PRO A 15 8.12 -6.87 -0.85
C PRO A 15 8.62 -8.31 -0.96
N GLY A 16 8.40 -8.95 -2.10
CA GLY A 16 8.86 -10.32 -2.39
C GLY A 16 8.09 -11.44 -1.68
N THR A 17 6.98 -11.12 -1.01
CA THR A 17 6.09 -12.13 -0.41
C THR A 17 4.95 -12.47 -1.37
N PRO A 18 4.42 -13.71 -1.38
CA PRO A 18 3.34 -14.08 -2.28
C PRO A 18 2.13 -13.16 -2.22
N MET A 19 1.73 -12.74 -1.00
CA MET A 19 0.61 -11.82 -0.85
C MET A 19 1.01 -10.38 -1.16
N GLY A 20 2.25 -9.96 -0.87
CA GLY A 20 2.75 -8.66 -1.31
C GLY A 20 2.72 -8.49 -2.84
N ASP A 21 3.06 -9.54 -3.58
CA ASP A 21 2.99 -9.57 -5.05
C ASP A 21 1.54 -9.61 -5.54
N LEU A 22 0.65 -10.27 -4.80
CA LEU A 22 -0.78 -10.29 -5.10
C LEU A 22 -1.41 -8.90 -4.94
N PHE A 23 -1.17 -8.22 -3.81
CA PHE A 23 -1.75 -6.90 -3.53
C PHE A 23 -1.35 -5.85 -4.57
N ARG A 24 -0.13 -5.92 -5.13
CA ARG A 24 0.37 -5.03 -6.19
C ARG A 24 -0.36 -5.17 -7.53
N ARG A 25 -1.21 -6.19 -7.70
CA ARG A 25 -2.03 -6.39 -8.89
C ARG A 25 -3.37 -5.65 -8.82
N PHE A 26 -3.67 -4.99 -7.70
CA PHE A 26 -4.93 -4.30 -7.45
C PHE A 26 -4.71 -2.82 -7.18
N TRP A 27 -5.74 -2.02 -7.48
CA TRP A 27 -5.82 -0.63 -7.06
C TRP A 27 -6.09 -0.55 -5.56
N VAL A 28 -5.26 0.22 -4.86
CA VAL A 28 -5.39 0.47 -3.42
C VAL A 28 -5.61 1.97 -3.21
N PRO A 29 -6.68 2.39 -2.51
CA PRO A 29 -6.84 3.78 -2.10
C PRO A 29 -5.80 4.09 -1.02
N VAL A 30 -5.04 5.17 -1.20
CA VAL A 30 -3.93 5.53 -0.29
C VAL A 30 -4.04 6.93 0.32
N LEU A 31 -4.94 7.76 -0.19
CA LEU A 31 -5.29 9.08 0.35
C LEU A 31 -6.70 9.48 -0.08
N ILE A 32 -7.31 10.46 0.59
CA ILE A 32 -8.58 11.07 0.19
C ILE A 32 -8.35 12.37 -0.60
N ALA A 33 -9.27 12.71 -1.49
CA ALA A 33 -9.11 13.85 -2.40
C ALA A 33 -8.92 15.21 -1.70
N SER A 34 -9.39 15.37 -0.46
CA SER A 34 -9.23 16.59 0.34
C SER A 34 -7.83 16.74 0.96
N GLU A 35 -7.02 15.68 0.99
CA GLU A 35 -5.62 15.75 1.46
C GLU A 35 -4.68 16.35 0.41
N LEU A 36 -5.09 16.37 -0.86
CA LEU A 36 -4.44 17.10 -1.95
C LEU A 36 -5.48 18.02 -2.61
N PRO A 37 -5.86 19.16 -2.01
CA PRO A 37 -7.06 19.90 -2.39
C PRO A 37 -6.98 20.57 -3.77
N GLU A 38 -5.81 21.04 -4.18
CA GLU A 38 -5.61 21.91 -5.35
C GLU A 38 -4.28 21.62 -6.05
N PRO A 39 -4.13 21.99 -7.35
CA PRO A 39 -2.85 21.88 -8.05
C PRO A 39 -1.73 22.63 -7.30
N ASP A 40 -0.53 22.05 -7.28
CA ASP A 40 0.66 22.62 -6.62
C ASP A 40 0.56 22.82 -5.10
N CYS A 41 -0.45 22.23 -4.44
CA CYS A 41 -0.48 22.18 -2.98
C CYS A 41 0.71 21.37 -2.43
N PRO A 42 1.06 21.53 -1.15
CA PRO A 42 2.15 20.78 -0.55
C PRO A 42 1.99 19.26 -0.77
N PRO A 43 3.02 18.56 -1.29
CA PRO A 43 2.92 17.14 -1.55
C PRO A 43 2.79 16.34 -0.25
N VAL A 44 2.11 15.19 -0.32
CA VAL A 44 1.85 14.32 0.82
C VAL A 44 2.74 13.09 0.72
N ARG A 45 3.45 12.77 1.81
CA ARG A 45 4.18 11.50 1.93
C ARG A 45 3.20 10.38 2.26
N VAL A 46 3.28 9.28 1.53
CA VAL A 46 2.36 8.14 1.66
C VAL A 46 3.16 6.86 1.79
N GLY A 47 2.87 6.07 2.84
CA GLY A 47 3.42 4.72 3.00
C GLY A 47 2.39 3.69 2.54
N VAL A 48 2.72 2.85 1.56
CA VAL A 48 1.82 1.80 1.06
C VAL A 48 2.60 0.55 0.67
N LEU A 49 2.11 -0.63 1.07
CA LEU A 49 2.73 -1.95 0.76
C LEU A 49 4.24 -2.05 1.06
N GLY A 50 4.71 -1.32 2.08
CA GLY A 50 6.11 -1.28 2.50
C GLY A 50 6.99 -0.32 1.69
N GLU A 51 6.39 0.53 0.87
CA GLU A 51 7.07 1.53 0.04
C GLU A 51 6.70 2.95 0.48
N GLU A 52 7.69 3.84 0.47
CA GLU A 52 7.55 5.26 0.76
C GLU A 52 7.38 6.03 -0.55
N LEU A 53 6.20 6.61 -0.76
CA LEU A 53 5.82 7.32 -1.97
C LEU A 53 5.49 8.79 -1.68
N VAL A 54 5.41 9.59 -2.74
CA VAL A 54 4.99 11.00 -2.69
C VAL A 54 3.79 11.19 -3.61
N ALA A 55 2.69 11.67 -3.05
CA ALA A 55 1.50 12.06 -3.80
C ALA A 55 1.50 13.59 -4.01
N PHE A 56 1.23 14.01 -5.26
CA PHE A 56 1.14 15.41 -5.68
C PHE A 56 -0.02 15.57 -6.65
N ARG A 57 -0.53 16.80 -6.78
CA ARG A 57 -1.61 17.17 -7.71
C ARG A 57 -1.15 18.29 -8.63
#